data_AF-A0A6H9Z235-F1
#
_entry.id   AF-A0A6H9Z235-F1
#
_cell.length_a   1.000
_cell.length_b   1.000
_cell.length_c   1.000
_cell.angle_alpha   90.00
_cell.angle_beta   90.00
_cell.angle_gamma   90.00
#
_symmetry.space_group_name_H-M   'P 1'
#
loop_
_entity.id
_entity.type
_entity.pdbx_description
1 polymer ?
#
loop_
_entity_poly.entity_id
_entity_poly.type
_entity_poly.pdbx_seq_one_letter_code
_entity_poly.pdbx_strand_id
1 'polypeptide(L)'
;MELMPPSPEWEERWERLQIELDERIRSCDWPLLALAESTALPGPRMLGDVSITNGELREVGFSYGDPMRSGGPLIQVQTASIPAGRDVWPDDLRDLLEQELDRIGDRSDVDGPAEDTRLVVEGAGLSAVLVRAGARLWAARCVYEGRQVTVTARDWELDGIRLVKVTDPEVFLSGRRDYMTALRSRVPARPSDHAGPPDHASEQPVDVANAHRTLVRACLEQTAEFASRSRDRGRDRRGRRFRGVLPERYGDMWDAAVRAQMRLSDQSREEANAAVTALVNQLTQLQEKAVWFADERLREAAVTETLLYWSGLTERVRSRPAQRSWHHAWAVRTTGLARQLGGTEASPEELRRRHRDIRSAESAWLDAWTTWATTFPET
;
A
#
# COMPACT_ATOMS: atom_id res chain seq x y z
N MET A 1 10.79 2.12 -14.84
CA MET A 1 9.73 1.26 -15.34
C MET A 1 9.14 1.95 -16.54
N GLU A 2 9.40 1.44 -17.74
CA GLU A 2 8.27 1.35 -18.65
C GLU A 2 7.23 0.61 -17.80
N LEU A 3 6.21 1.29 -17.25
CA LEU A 3 5.03 0.56 -16.85
C LEU A 3 4.63 -0.07 -18.16
N MET A 4 5.08 -1.31 -18.37
CA MET A 4 4.62 -2.13 -19.47
C MET A 4 3.11 -1.91 -19.41
N PRO A 5 2.47 -1.47 -20.51
CA PRO A 5 1.02 -1.61 -20.55
C PRO A 5 0.77 -3.04 -20.06
N PRO A 6 -0.12 -3.21 -19.06
CA PRO A 6 -0.35 -4.52 -18.50
C PRO A 6 -0.44 -5.50 -19.65
N SER A 7 0.36 -6.59 -19.62
CA SER A 7 0.35 -7.53 -20.74
C SER A 7 -1.10 -7.91 -21.04
N PRO A 8 -1.46 -8.25 -22.28
CA PRO A 8 -2.82 -8.70 -22.57
C PRO A 8 -3.30 -9.78 -21.59
N GLU A 9 -2.39 -10.66 -21.16
CA GLU A 9 -2.63 -11.65 -20.11
C GLU A 9 -2.97 -11.04 -18.74
N TRP A 10 -2.31 -9.95 -18.33
CA TRP A 10 -2.65 -9.20 -17.12
C TRP A 10 -3.98 -8.47 -17.23
N GLU A 11 -4.30 -7.90 -18.39
CA GLU A 11 -5.59 -7.25 -18.64
C GLU A 11 -6.74 -8.27 -18.56
N GLU A 12 -6.64 -9.38 -19.29
CA GLU A 12 -7.61 -10.49 -19.24
C GLU A 12 -7.77 -11.04 -17.83
N ARG A 13 -6.66 -11.16 -17.09
CA ARG A 13 -6.68 -11.60 -15.70
C ARG A 13 -7.38 -10.59 -14.80
N TRP A 14 -7.07 -9.31 -14.95
CA TRP A 14 -7.68 -8.25 -14.17
C TRP A 14 -9.19 -8.18 -14.44
N GLU A 15 -9.60 -8.27 -15.70
CA GLU A 15 -11.01 -8.37 -16.09
C GLU A 15 -11.69 -9.57 -15.46
N ARG A 16 -11.04 -10.75 -15.48
CA ARG A 16 -11.55 -11.95 -14.81
C ARG A 16 -11.73 -11.75 -13.31
N LEU A 17 -10.74 -11.15 -12.64
CA LEU A 17 -10.81 -10.85 -11.20
C LEU A 17 -11.91 -9.83 -10.90
N GLN A 18 -12.13 -8.85 -11.78
CA GLN A 18 -13.25 -7.90 -11.65
C GLN A 18 -14.60 -8.59 -11.84
N ILE A 19 -14.75 -9.44 -12.85
CA ILE A 19 -15.99 -10.21 -13.08
C ILE A 19 -16.30 -11.08 -11.86
N GLU A 20 -15.30 -11.83 -11.36
CA GLU A 20 -15.46 -12.69 -10.20
C GLU A 20 -15.84 -11.88 -8.95
N LEU A 21 -15.20 -10.72 -8.75
CA LEU A 21 -15.54 -9.81 -7.66
C LEU A 21 -16.98 -9.30 -7.78
N ASP A 22 -17.37 -8.81 -8.96
CA ASP A 22 -18.71 -8.29 -9.22
C ASP A 22 -19.79 -9.36 -8.99
N GLU A 23 -19.55 -10.61 -9.44
CA GLU A 23 -20.42 -11.76 -9.19
C GLU A 23 -20.56 -12.08 -7.69
N ARG A 24 -19.45 -12.02 -6.93
CA ARG A 24 -19.47 -12.21 -5.48
C ARG A 24 -20.26 -11.10 -4.76
N ILE A 25 -20.16 -9.85 -5.22
CA ILE A 25 -20.95 -8.75 -4.65
C ILE A 25 -22.44 -8.91 -4.99
N ARG A 26 -22.77 -9.29 -6.23
CA ARG A 26 -24.18 -9.53 -6.64
C ARG A 26 -24.82 -10.72 -5.94
N SER A 27 -24.03 -11.74 -5.59
CA SER A 27 -24.50 -12.93 -4.86
C SER A 27 -24.43 -12.78 -3.33
N CYS A 28 -24.04 -11.61 -2.82
CA CYS A 28 -23.99 -11.33 -1.40
C CYS A 28 -25.38 -11.49 -0.75
N ASP A 29 -25.49 -12.38 0.23
CA ASP A 29 -26.75 -12.76 0.90
C ASP A 29 -27.06 -11.94 2.16
N TRP A 30 -26.21 -10.97 2.50
CA TRP A 30 -26.38 -10.08 3.63
C TRP A 30 -26.59 -8.62 3.20
N PRO A 31 -27.26 -7.80 4.03
CA PRO A 31 -27.64 -6.46 3.65
C PRO A 31 -26.42 -5.57 3.44
N LEU A 32 -26.18 -5.17 2.20
CA LEU A 32 -25.22 -4.12 1.88
C LEU A 32 -25.88 -2.77 2.13
N LEU A 33 -25.19 -1.87 2.81
CA LEU A 33 -25.71 -0.55 3.16
C LEU A 33 -24.94 0.53 2.44
N ALA A 34 -25.64 1.56 1.99
CA ALA A 34 -25.07 2.74 1.37
C ALA A 34 -25.80 4.00 1.82
N LEU A 35 -25.30 5.18 1.47
CA LEU A 35 -26.02 6.43 1.74
C LEU A 35 -27.32 6.49 0.94
N ALA A 36 -28.40 6.90 1.61
CA ALA A 36 -29.66 7.23 0.96
C ALA A 36 -29.43 8.27 -0.14
N GLU A 37 -30.12 8.11 -1.26
CA GLU A 37 -30.01 9.08 -2.35
C GLU A 37 -30.47 10.46 -1.86
N SER A 38 -29.53 11.40 -1.89
CA SER A 38 -29.75 12.82 -1.62
C SER A 38 -29.12 13.62 -2.75
N THR A 39 -29.68 14.80 -3.02
CA THR A 39 -29.24 15.69 -4.11
C THR A 39 -27.82 16.22 -3.96
N ALA A 40 -27.16 16.02 -2.82
CA ALA A 40 -25.84 16.58 -2.52
C ALA A 40 -24.70 15.54 -2.36
N LEU A 41 -24.90 14.26 -2.66
CA LEU A 41 -23.86 13.24 -2.46
C LEU A 41 -22.59 13.52 -3.29
N PRO A 42 -21.38 13.40 -2.70
CA PRO A 42 -20.14 13.65 -3.43
C PRO A 42 -19.92 12.54 -4.46
N GLY A 43 -19.56 12.92 -5.68
CA GLY A 43 -19.11 12.01 -6.73
C GLY A 43 -17.58 11.83 -6.69
N PRO A 44 -17.04 10.72 -7.21
CA PRO A 44 -17.76 9.54 -7.74
C PRO A 44 -18.42 8.69 -6.65
N ARG A 45 -19.41 7.88 -7.04
CA ARG A 45 -19.98 6.80 -6.22
C ARG A 45 -19.41 5.49 -6.73
N MET A 46 -18.81 4.67 -5.88
CA MET A 46 -18.15 3.45 -6.34
C MET A 46 -17.99 2.40 -5.25
N LEU A 47 -17.74 1.17 -5.67
CA LEU A 47 -17.22 0.12 -4.80
C LEU A 47 -15.80 0.50 -4.35
N GLY A 48 -15.64 0.76 -3.06
CA GLY A 48 -14.38 1.11 -2.41
C GLY A 48 -13.63 -0.16 -2.01
N ASP A 49 -13.74 -0.52 -0.74
CA ASP A 49 -13.04 -1.67 -0.16
C ASP A 49 -13.83 -2.97 -0.32
N VAL A 50 -13.11 -4.06 -0.59
CA VAL A 50 -13.67 -5.42 -0.51
C VAL A 50 -12.63 -6.32 0.13
N SER A 51 -13.06 -7.09 1.13
CA SER A 51 -12.22 -8.10 1.77
C SER A 51 -12.79 -9.48 1.52
N ILE A 52 -11.95 -10.37 1.01
CA ILE A 52 -12.25 -11.79 0.81
C ILE A 52 -11.24 -12.59 1.63
N THR A 53 -11.72 -13.47 2.50
CA THR A 53 -10.87 -14.34 3.34
C THR A 53 -11.32 -15.78 3.19
N ASN A 54 -10.40 -16.68 2.81
CA ASN A 54 -10.67 -18.09 2.52
C ASN A 54 -11.79 -18.28 1.48
N GLY A 55 -11.82 -17.43 0.46
CA GLY A 55 -12.85 -17.47 -0.58
C GLY A 55 -14.21 -16.91 -0.16
N GLU A 56 -14.40 -16.48 1.08
CA GLU A 56 -15.66 -15.88 1.55
C GLU A 56 -15.58 -14.36 1.59
N LEU A 57 -16.65 -13.70 1.14
CA LEU A 57 -16.80 -12.25 1.23
C LEU A 57 -16.96 -11.84 2.69
N ARG A 58 -16.02 -11.04 3.21
CA ARG A 58 -15.99 -10.60 4.60
C ARG A 58 -16.47 -9.17 4.79
N GLU A 59 -16.22 -8.33 3.80
CA GLU A 59 -16.46 -6.90 3.89
C GLU A 59 -16.71 -6.33 2.50
N VAL A 60 -17.65 -5.38 2.43
CA VAL A 60 -17.96 -4.58 1.24
C VAL A 60 -18.11 -3.14 1.67
N GLY A 61 -17.35 -2.25 1.02
CA GLY A 61 -17.36 -0.82 1.22
C GLY A 61 -17.84 -0.07 -0.02
N PHE A 62 -18.75 0.87 0.16
CA PHE A 62 -19.13 1.85 -0.85
C PHE A 62 -18.55 3.21 -0.50
N SER A 63 -17.94 3.87 -1.49
CA SER A 63 -17.30 5.17 -1.36
C SER A 63 -18.06 6.24 -2.15
N TYR A 64 -18.09 7.44 -1.59
CA TYR A 64 -18.67 8.65 -2.15
C TYR A 64 -17.63 9.76 -2.08
N GLY A 65 -17.18 10.28 -3.22
CA GLY A 65 -16.04 11.18 -3.32
C GLY A 65 -14.79 10.51 -3.88
N ASP A 66 -13.75 11.30 -4.15
CA ASP A 66 -12.48 10.81 -4.72
C ASP A 66 -11.51 10.42 -3.59
N PRO A 67 -11.28 9.12 -3.34
CA PRO A 67 -10.41 8.64 -2.26
C PRO A 67 -8.92 8.88 -2.55
N MET A 68 -8.56 9.38 -3.73
CA MET A 68 -7.18 9.78 -4.04
C MET A 68 -6.94 11.26 -3.80
N ARG A 69 -8.00 12.06 -3.64
CA ARG A 69 -7.86 13.47 -3.25
C ARG A 69 -7.63 13.58 -1.75
N SER A 70 -6.63 14.37 -1.36
CA SER A 70 -6.34 14.71 0.04
C SER A 70 -7.36 15.68 0.64
N GLY A 71 -8.04 16.47 -0.19
CA GLY A 71 -9.09 17.40 0.23
C GLY A 71 -10.47 17.09 -0.36
N GLY A 72 -11.51 17.60 0.32
CA GLY A 72 -12.90 17.53 -0.13
C GLY A 72 -13.69 16.40 0.50
N PRO A 73 -15.03 16.43 0.36
CA PRO A 73 -15.91 15.46 0.99
C PRO A 73 -15.64 14.04 0.51
N LEU A 74 -15.49 13.13 1.48
CA LEU A 74 -15.39 11.70 1.26
C LEU A 74 -16.24 10.99 2.31
N ILE A 75 -17.04 10.02 1.90
CA ILE A 75 -17.72 9.11 2.83
C ILE A 75 -17.54 7.70 2.34
N GLN A 76 -17.23 6.80 3.27
CA GLN A 76 -17.16 5.38 3.03
C GLN A 76 -18.12 4.66 3.99
N VAL A 77 -18.98 3.81 3.45
CA VAL A 77 -19.89 2.95 4.20
C VAL A 77 -19.46 1.51 3.98
N GLN A 78 -18.96 0.86 5.02
CA GLN A 78 -18.54 -0.53 5.03
C GLN A 78 -19.55 -1.37 5.79
N THR A 79 -20.00 -2.46 5.17
CA THR A 79 -20.70 -3.53 5.88
C THR A 79 -19.78 -4.74 5.92
N ALA A 80 -19.66 -5.38 7.09
CA ALA A 80 -18.80 -6.54 7.31
C ALA A 80 -19.50 -7.67 8.06
N SER A 81 -19.14 -8.91 7.71
CA SER A 81 -19.53 -10.12 8.45
C SER A 81 -18.86 -10.15 9.83
N ILE A 82 -19.63 -10.36 10.89
CA ILE A 82 -19.08 -10.58 12.24
C ILE A 82 -18.80 -12.09 12.39
N PRO A 83 -17.58 -12.53 12.71
CA PRO A 83 -17.27 -13.93 12.88
C PRO A 83 -17.98 -14.46 14.14
N ALA A 84 -18.51 -15.68 14.08
CA ALA A 84 -19.18 -16.28 15.23
C ALA A 84 -18.30 -16.27 16.48
N GLY A 85 -18.85 -15.83 17.61
CA GLY A 85 -18.15 -15.76 18.89
C GLY A 85 -17.19 -14.57 19.05
N ARG A 86 -17.27 -13.56 18.17
CA ARG A 86 -16.62 -12.25 18.39
C ARG A 86 -17.67 -11.16 18.47
N ASP A 87 -17.47 -10.23 19.40
CA ASP A 87 -18.46 -9.18 19.64
C ASP A 87 -18.47 -8.12 18.52
N VAL A 88 -17.32 -7.78 17.92
CA VAL A 88 -17.13 -6.87 16.77
C VAL A 88 -15.74 -7.17 16.16
N TRP A 89 -15.49 -6.91 14.86
CA TRP A 89 -14.13 -7.03 14.32
C TRP A 89 -13.16 -6.03 14.99
N PRO A 90 -11.85 -6.35 15.08
CA PRO A 90 -10.90 -5.68 15.98
C PRO A 90 -10.35 -4.35 15.49
N ASP A 91 -10.61 -3.94 14.24
CA ASP A 91 -10.04 -2.69 13.74
C ASP A 91 -10.69 -1.55 14.51
N ASP A 92 -9.91 -0.92 15.39
CA ASP A 92 -10.33 0.21 16.21
C ASP A 92 -10.82 1.30 15.23
N LEU A 93 -11.97 1.93 15.50
CA LEU A 93 -12.41 3.09 14.71
C LEU A 93 -11.29 4.13 14.62
N ARG A 94 -10.43 4.19 15.64
CA ARG A 94 -9.21 4.99 15.62
C ARG A 94 -8.23 4.58 14.53
N ASP A 95 -7.97 3.29 14.33
CA ASP A 95 -7.02 2.81 13.32
C ASP A 95 -7.48 3.18 11.90
N LEU A 96 -8.80 3.19 11.66
CA LEU A 96 -9.37 3.65 10.39
C LEU A 96 -9.17 5.15 10.19
N LEU A 97 -9.38 5.94 11.24
CA LEU A 97 -9.15 7.39 11.21
C LEU A 97 -7.68 7.73 11.04
N GLU A 98 -6.78 7.02 11.71
CA GLU A 98 -5.34 7.19 11.54
C GLU A 98 -4.92 6.89 10.09
N GLN A 99 -5.39 5.79 9.50
CA GLN A 99 -5.09 5.46 8.11
C GLN A 99 -5.55 6.55 7.14
N GLU A 100 -6.71 7.13 7.40
CA GLU A 100 -7.26 8.20 6.58
C GLU A 100 -6.52 9.53 6.79
N LEU A 101 -6.14 9.89 8.03
CA LEU A 101 -5.26 11.02 8.33
C LEU A 101 -3.92 10.90 7.61
N ASP A 102 -3.29 9.72 7.69
CA ASP A 102 -2.06 9.43 6.98
C ASP A 102 -2.26 9.66 5.49
N ARG A 103 -3.29 9.04 4.90
CA ARG A 103 -3.61 9.12 3.47
C ARG A 103 -3.69 10.56 2.97
N ILE A 104 -4.23 11.46 3.77
CA ILE A 104 -4.43 12.87 3.41
C ILE A 104 -3.27 13.78 3.84
N GLY A 105 -2.26 13.22 4.53
CA GLY A 105 -1.12 13.98 5.06
C GLY A 105 -1.46 14.88 6.24
N ASP A 106 -2.57 14.63 6.93
CA ASP A 106 -2.99 15.38 8.11
C ASP A 106 -2.32 14.78 9.36
N ARG A 107 -1.76 15.66 10.20
CA ARG A 107 -1.03 15.30 11.43
C ARG A 107 -1.88 15.45 12.69
N SER A 108 -3.18 15.69 12.54
CA SER A 108 -4.12 15.71 13.65
C SER A 108 -4.10 14.35 14.36
N ASP A 109 -4.23 14.36 15.68
CA ASP A 109 -4.37 13.13 16.44
C ASP A 109 -5.82 12.63 16.42
N VAL A 110 -6.00 11.32 16.57
CA VAL A 110 -7.32 10.74 16.81
C VAL A 110 -7.65 10.89 18.29
N ASP A 111 -8.15 12.08 18.61
CA ASP A 111 -8.39 12.54 19.99
C ASP A 111 -9.71 12.03 20.58
N GLY A 112 -9.76 12.05 21.92
CA GLY A 112 -10.98 11.85 22.71
C GLY A 112 -11.36 10.38 22.94
N PRO A 113 -12.16 10.07 23.97
CA PRO A 113 -12.75 8.74 24.13
C PRO A 113 -13.72 8.45 22.99
N ALA A 114 -14.04 7.17 22.78
CA ALA A 114 -15.13 6.82 21.90
C ALA A 114 -16.46 7.32 22.50
N GLU A 115 -17.28 7.96 21.68
CA GLU A 115 -18.54 8.60 22.10
C GLU A 115 -19.73 7.73 21.68
N ASP A 116 -20.77 7.68 22.51
CA ASP A 116 -22.04 7.08 22.10
C ASP A 116 -22.77 8.02 21.13
N THR A 117 -23.26 7.47 20.03
CA THR A 117 -24.05 8.21 19.03
C THR A 117 -25.17 7.34 18.46
N ARG A 118 -25.90 7.86 17.47
CA ARG A 118 -26.88 7.11 16.70
C ARG A 118 -26.66 7.26 15.20
N LEU A 119 -26.67 6.13 14.50
CA LEU A 119 -26.71 6.08 13.03
C LEU A 119 -28.12 5.74 12.58
N VAL A 120 -28.65 6.48 11.61
CA VAL A 120 -29.99 6.19 11.05
C VAL A 120 -29.85 5.22 9.88
N VAL A 121 -30.38 4.01 10.05
CA VAL A 121 -30.35 2.91 9.07
C VAL A 121 -31.78 2.47 8.78
N GLU A 122 -32.20 2.49 7.52
CA GLU A 122 -33.58 2.17 7.11
C GLU A 122 -34.63 2.98 7.90
N GLY A 123 -34.31 4.26 8.20
CA GLY A 123 -35.16 5.15 8.99
C GLY A 123 -35.12 4.93 10.51
N ALA A 124 -34.48 3.86 11.01
CA ALA A 124 -34.33 3.58 12.43
C ALA A 124 -33.01 4.11 12.99
N GLY A 125 -33.04 4.78 14.15
CA GLY A 125 -31.82 5.20 14.86
C GLY A 125 -31.20 4.05 15.65
N LEU A 126 -30.05 3.56 15.20
CA LEU A 126 -29.29 2.49 15.86
C LEU A 126 -28.18 3.07 16.74
N SER A 127 -27.99 2.51 17.93
CA SER A 127 -26.86 2.84 18.78
C SER A 127 -25.54 2.57 18.06
N ALA A 128 -24.64 3.53 18.13
CA ALA A 128 -23.36 3.49 17.46
C ALA A 128 -22.27 4.06 18.37
N VAL A 129 -21.03 3.69 18.08
CA VAL A 129 -19.84 4.29 18.68
C VAL A 129 -19.21 5.23 17.66
N LEU A 130 -18.79 6.41 18.09
CA LEU A 130 -18.18 7.47 17.28
C LEU A 130 -16.76 7.76 17.77
N VAL A 131 -15.85 7.94 16.82
CA VAL A 131 -14.52 8.50 17.07
C VAL A 131 -14.29 9.64 16.10
N ARG A 132 -13.57 10.68 16.53
CA ARG A 132 -13.23 11.85 15.72
C ARG A 132 -11.72 12.02 15.62
N ALA A 133 -11.29 12.67 14.55
CA ALA A 133 -9.92 13.11 14.36
C ALA A 133 -9.94 14.54 13.82
N GLY A 134 -9.62 15.50 14.68
CA GLY A 134 -9.83 16.91 14.42
C GLY A 134 -11.31 17.27 14.13
N ALA A 135 -11.52 18.36 13.39
CA ALA A 135 -12.87 18.84 13.05
C ALA A 135 -13.46 18.22 11.78
N ARG A 136 -12.63 17.57 10.96
CA ARG A 136 -12.97 17.22 9.56
C ARG A 136 -13.24 15.74 9.37
N LEU A 137 -12.75 14.88 10.27
CA LEU A 137 -12.77 13.44 10.09
C LEU A 137 -13.44 12.74 11.26
N TRP A 138 -14.31 11.78 10.97
CA TRP A 138 -14.94 10.95 11.98
C TRP A 138 -15.27 9.57 11.42
N ALA A 139 -15.37 8.59 12.33
CA ALA A 139 -15.79 7.25 12.00
C ALA A 139 -16.78 6.76 13.04
N ALA A 140 -17.88 6.17 12.60
CA ALA A 140 -18.93 5.64 13.44
C ALA A 140 -19.19 4.16 13.12
N ARG A 141 -19.53 3.36 14.13
CA ARG A 141 -19.82 1.94 13.97
C ARG A 141 -21.09 1.53 14.69
N CYS A 142 -21.95 0.78 14.02
CA CYS A 142 -23.12 0.13 14.62
C CYS A 142 -23.24 -1.32 14.14
N VAL A 143 -24.25 -2.02 14.66
CA VAL A 143 -24.62 -3.37 14.20
C VAL A 143 -26.01 -3.32 13.58
N TYR A 144 -26.15 -3.90 12.40
CA TYR A 144 -27.41 -4.00 11.66
C TYR A 144 -27.60 -5.42 11.13
N GLU A 145 -28.71 -6.08 11.49
CA GLU A 145 -29.02 -7.46 11.08
C GLU A 145 -27.85 -8.45 11.29
N GLY A 146 -27.15 -8.31 12.43
CA GLY A 146 -26.00 -9.16 12.77
C GLY A 146 -24.71 -8.85 11.98
N ARG A 147 -24.68 -7.74 11.24
CA ARG A 147 -23.53 -7.26 10.49
C ARG A 147 -22.97 -5.99 11.11
N GLN A 148 -21.65 -5.83 11.05
CA GLN A 148 -21.00 -4.60 11.46
C GLN A 148 -21.12 -3.59 10.34
N VAL A 149 -21.53 -2.37 10.67
CA VAL A 149 -21.61 -1.25 9.74
C VAL A 149 -20.68 -0.18 10.23
N THR A 150 -19.72 0.23 9.40
CA THR A 150 -18.77 1.30 9.70
C THR A 150 -18.93 2.41 8.69
N VAL A 151 -19.08 3.65 9.16
CA VAL A 151 -19.13 4.85 8.32
C VAL A 151 -17.92 5.69 8.66
N THR A 152 -17.06 5.94 7.68
CA THR A 152 -15.93 6.86 7.79
C THR A 152 -16.22 8.07 6.91
N ALA A 153 -16.08 9.28 7.44
CA ALA A 153 -16.36 10.48 6.66
C ALA A 153 -15.35 11.59 6.91
N ARG A 154 -15.04 12.31 5.83
CA ARG A 154 -14.19 13.49 5.76
C ARG A 154 -14.98 14.65 5.18
N ASP A 155 -14.85 15.83 5.78
CA ASP A 155 -15.54 17.06 5.37
C ASP A 155 -17.05 16.84 5.22
N TRP A 156 -17.64 16.09 6.16
CA TRP A 156 -19.07 15.77 6.16
C TRP A 156 -19.65 15.72 7.57
N GLU A 157 -20.90 16.17 7.71
CA GLU A 157 -21.61 16.19 8.99
C GLU A 157 -22.38 14.90 9.27
N LEU A 158 -22.33 14.43 10.52
CA LEU A 158 -22.99 13.19 10.94
C LEU A 158 -24.52 13.25 10.77
N ASP A 159 -25.14 14.38 11.08
CA ASP A 159 -26.60 14.53 11.12
C ASP A 159 -27.28 14.28 9.75
N GLY A 160 -26.53 14.46 8.66
CA GLY A 160 -27.00 14.22 7.29
C GLY A 160 -26.87 12.78 6.80
N ILE A 161 -26.30 11.88 7.61
CA ILE A 161 -26.05 10.49 7.19
C ILE A 161 -27.30 9.64 7.43
N ARG A 162 -27.83 9.09 6.33
CA ARG A 162 -28.93 8.11 6.34
C ARG A 162 -28.45 6.92 5.53
N LEU A 163 -28.48 5.73 6.12
CA LEU A 163 -28.10 4.50 5.45
C LEU A 163 -29.34 3.76 4.97
N VAL A 164 -29.27 3.22 3.76
CA VAL A 164 -30.30 2.38 3.17
C VAL A 164 -29.70 1.09 2.61
N LYS A 165 -30.53 0.04 2.54
CA LYS A 165 -30.20 -1.21 1.87
C LYS A 165 -29.99 -0.98 0.38
N VAL A 166 -28.90 -1.52 -0.13
CA VAL A 166 -28.62 -1.55 -1.57
C VAL A 166 -29.38 -2.73 -2.16
N THR A 167 -30.38 -2.42 -2.99
CA THR A 167 -31.14 -3.42 -3.75
C THR A 167 -30.45 -3.80 -5.05
N ASP A 168 -29.67 -2.89 -5.63
CA ASP A 168 -28.88 -3.10 -6.84
C ASP A 168 -27.47 -2.49 -6.66
N PRO A 169 -26.41 -3.31 -6.55
CA PRO A 169 -25.05 -2.81 -6.40
C PRO A 169 -24.45 -2.25 -7.69
N GLU A 170 -25.12 -2.38 -8.85
CA GLU A 170 -24.52 -2.06 -10.15
C GLU A 170 -24.09 -0.59 -10.27
N VAL A 171 -24.77 0.35 -9.61
CA VAL A 171 -24.35 1.76 -9.55
C VAL A 171 -22.93 1.91 -8.96
N PHE A 172 -22.58 1.10 -7.96
CA PHE A 172 -21.26 1.13 -7.33
C PHE A 172 -20.22 0.34 -8.13
N LEU A 173 -20.61 -0.79 -8.72
CA LEU A 173 -19.73 -1.61 -9.56
C LEU A 173 -19.33 -0.85 -10.82
N SER A 174 -20.30 -0.29 -11.56
CA SER A 174 -20.06 0.57 -12.73
C SER A 174 -19.21 1.78 -12.36
N GLY A 175 -19.55 2.49 -11.28
CA GLY A 175 -18.77 3.63 -10.80
C GLY A 175 -17.31 3.29 -10.47
N ARG A 176 -17.02 2.08 -9.95
CA ARG A 176 -15.64 1.61 -9.76
C ARG A 176 -14.95 1.35 -11.11
N ARG A 177 -15.61 0.72 -12.07
CA ARG A 177 -15.04 0.48 -13.42
C ARG A 177 -14.72 1.81 -14.11
N ASP A 178 -15.62 2.78 -14.04
CA ASP A 178 -15.43 4.11 -14.59
C ASP A 178 -14.28 4.84 -13.89
N TYR A 179 -14.23 4.78 -12.56
CA TYR A 179 -13.15 5.39 -11.78
C TYR A 179 -11.79 4.77 -12.09
N MET A 180 -11.70 3.44 -12.16
CA MET A 180 -10.45 2.73 -12.51
C MET A 180 -10.02 3.03 -13.94
N THR A 181 -10.96 3.10 -14.89
CA THR A 181 -10.70 3.52 -16.27
C THR A 181 -10.18 4.95 -16.31
N ALA A 182 -10.84 5.88 -15.62
CA ALA A 182 -10.40 7.27 -15.52
C ALA A 182 -9.02 7.40 -14.86
N LEU A 183 -8.74 6.61 -13.81
CA LEU A 183 -7.45 6.59 -13.13
C LEU A 183 -6.34 6.10 -14.06
N ARG A 184 -6.60 5.07 -14.86
CA ARG A 184 -5.68 4.59 -15.91
C ARG A 184 -5.42 5.65 -16.98
N SER A 185 -6.46 6.37 -17.40
CA SER A 185 -6.34 7.47 -18.38
C SER A 185 -5.67 8.73 -17.80
N ARG A 186 -5.69 8.92 -16.47
CA ARG A 186 -5.00 10.01 -15.76
C ARG A 186 -3.52 9.74 -15.56
N VAL A 187 -3.07 8.48 -15.60
CA VAL A 187 -1.65 8.21 -15.82
C VAL A 187 -1.36 8.85 -17.19
N PRO A 188 -0.50 9.89 -17.27
CA PRO A 188 -0.26 10.57 -18.52
C PRO A 188 0.02 9.51 -19.57
N ALA A 189 -0.78 9.50 -20.64
CA ALA A 189 -0.46 8.72 -21.82
C ALA A 189 1.00 9.03 -22.11
N ARG A 190 1.83 8.01 -21.95
CA ARG A 190 3.27 8.18 -22.07
C ARG A 190 3.51 8.74 -23.47
N PRO A 191 4.40 9.72 -23.68
CA PRO A 191 4.74 10.23 -25.02
C PRO A 191 5.42 9.20 -25.95
N SER A 192 5.11 7.90 -25.85
CA SER A 192 5.88 6.82 -26.47
C SER A 192 5.15 6.00 -27.54
N ASP A 193 3.95 6.41 -28.00
CA ASP A 193 3.31 5.80 -29.18
C ASP A 193 3.35 6.68 -30.44
N HIS A 194 4.13 7.76 -30.41
CA HIS A 194 4.60 8.39 -31.64
C HIS A 194 6.00 7.90 -31.89
N ALA A 195 6.19 7.15 -32.98
CA ALA A 195 7.48 6.84 -33.60
C ALA A 195 8.13 8.12 -34.16
N GLY A 196 8.16 9.18 -33.36
CA GLY A 196 8.91 10.39 -33.59
C GLY A 196 10.29 10.28 -32.93
N PRO A 197 11.25 11.12 -33.34
CA PRO A 197 12.57 11.20 -32.72
C PRO A 197 12.45 11.43 -31.19
N PRO A 198 13.41 10.97 -30.38
CA PRO A 198 13.34 11.03 -28.92
C PRO A 198 13.01 12.44 -28.44
N ASP A 199 11.86 12.55 -27.77
CA ASP A 199 11.31 13.82 -27.32
C ASP A 199 12.15 14.36 -26.14
N HIS A 200 12.80 15.50 -26.35
CA HIS A 200 13.68 16.21 -25.42
C HIS A 200 12.95 16.80 -24.19
N ALA A 201 11.68 16.46 -23.96
CA ALA A 201 10.79 17.16 -23.04
C ALA A 201 10.88 16.71 -21.56
N SER A 202 11.82 15.85 -21.17
CA SER A 202 12.09 15.53 -19.75
C SER A 202 13.53 15.79 -19.33
N GLU A 203 14.13 16.85 -19.88
CA GLU A 203 15.46 17.39 -19.55
C GLU A 203 15.51 18.10 -18.18
N GLN A 204 14.77 17.64 -17.17
CA GLN A 204 15.15 18.06 -15.81
C GLN A 204 16.52 17.43 -15.51
N PRO A 205 17.55 18.25 -15.21
CA PRO A 205 18.86 17.74 -14.88
C PRO A 205 18.72 16.84 -13.66
N VAL A 206 18.97 15.55 -13.85
CA VAL A 206 19.00 14.60 -12.75
C VAL A 206 20.38 14.67 -12.14
N ASP A 207 20.43 14.92 -10.85
CA ASP A 207 21.65 14.73 -10.06
C ASP A 207 21.97 13.22 -9.98
N VAL A 208 22.64 12.71 -11.00
CA VAL A 208 23.00 11.29 -11.11
C VAL A 208 23.82 10.83 -9.92
N ALA A 209 24.63 11.72 -9.34
CA ALA A 209 25.52 11.41 -8.22
C ALA A 209 24.73 11.17 -6.92
N ASN A 210 23.64 11.91 -6.69
CA ASN A 210 22.92 11.86 -5.42
C ASN A 210 21.53 11.24 -5.48
N ALA A 211 20.92 11.06 -6.66
CA ALA A 211 19.54 10.58 -6.78
C ALA A 211 19.26 9.30 -5.97
N HIS A 212 20.18 8.31 -6.06
CA HIS A 212 20.07 7.07 -5.28
C HIS A 212 20.18 7.30 -3.77
N ARG A 213 21.14 8.11 -3.32
CA ARG A 213 21.34 8.41 -1.88
C ARG A 213 20.15 9.14 -1.29
N THR A 214 19.62 10.12 -2.02
CA THR A 214 18.44 10.88 -1.61
C THR A 214 17.24 9.96 -1.41
N LEU A 215 16.98 9.07 -2.37
CA LEU A 215 15.90 8.09 -2.25
C LEU A 215 16.12 7.13 -1.06
N VAL A 216 17.31 6.53 -0.96
CA VAL A 216 17.66 5.59 0.12
C VAL A 216 17.49 6.23 1.49
N ARG A 217 17.99 7.45 1.69
CA ARG A 217 17.88 8.17 2.95
C ARG A 217 16.41 8.39 3.32
N ALA A 218 15.59 8.87 2.38
CA ALA A 218 14.16 9.06 2.62
C ALA A 218 13.46 7.75 3.03
N CYS A 219 13.77 6.63 2.38
CA CYS A 219 13.23 5.31 2.74
C CYS A 219 13.65 4.85 4.14
N LEU A 220 14.92 5.05 4.50
CA LEU A 220 15.46 4.66 5.81
C LEU A 220 14.91 5.54 6.93
N GLU A 221 14.79 6.85 6.72
CA GLU A 221 14.16 7.78 7.66
C GLU A 221 12.70 7.40 7.90
N GLN A 222 11.95 7.15 6.83
CA GLN A 222 10.55 6.73 6.94
C GLN A 222 10.38 5.42 7.69
N THR A 223 11.25 4.43 7.43
CA THR A 223 11.24 3.13 8.12
C THR A 223 11.60 3.29 9.60
N ALA A 224 12.55 4.17 9.94
CA ALA A 224 12.90 4.48 11.33
C ALA A 224 11.75 5.20 12.07
N GLU A 225 11.12 6.20 11.43
CA GLU A 225 9.95 6.88 11.98
C GLU A 225 8.81 5.89 12.24
N PHE A 226 8.56 5.00 11.28
CA PHE A 226 7.58 3.94 11.42
C PHE A 226 7.88 3.04 12.62
N ALA A 227 9.13 2.61 12.78
CA ALA A 227 9.56 1.77 13.88
C ALA A 227 9.53 2.50 15.24
N SER A 228 9.80 3.82 15.29
CA SER A 228 9.68 4.62 16.51
C SER A 228 8.22 4.74 16.93
N ARG A 229 7.34 5.18 16.03
CA ARG A 229 5.90 5.32 16.32
C ARG A 229 5.27 3.99 16.74
N SER A 230 5.71 2.88 16.14
CA SER A 230 5.23 1.54 16.52
C SER A 230 5.70 1.10 17.91
N ARG A 231 6.87 1.58 18.39
CA ARG A 231 7.34 1.32 19.76
C ARG A 231 6.65 2.20 20.79
N ASP A 232 6.49 3.49 20.49
CA ASP A 232 5.91 4.49 21.39
C ASP A 232 4.44 4.18 21.71
N ARG A 233 3.72 3.52 20.79
CA ARG A 233 2.31 3.15 20.97
C ARG A 233 2.06 1.84 21.73
N GLY A 234 3.12 1.16 22.19
CA GLY A 234 3.00 0.03 23.12
C GLY A 234 2.34 -1.24 22.56
N ARG A 235 2.57 -2.37 23.24
CA ARG A 235 2.12 -3.74 22.90
C ARG A 235 0.60 -3.96 22.83
N ASP A 236 -0.23 -2.92 22.95
CA ASP A 236 -1.68 -3.03 23.12
C ASP A 236 -2.51 -3.00 21.83
N ARG A 237 -1.93 -2.68 20.67
CA ARG A 237 -2.67 -2.66 19.40
C ARG A 237 -1.96 -3.43 18.28
N ARG A 238 -2.07 -4.75 18.34
CA ARG A 238 -1.61 -5.66 17.27
C ARG A 238 -2.59 -5.63 16.10
N GLY A 239 -2.45 -4.64 15.22
CA GLY A 239 -3.25 -4.55 13.98
C GLY A 239 -2.72 -3.57 12.93
N ARG A 240 -1.90 -2.60 13.34
CA ARG A 240 -1.36 -1.52 12.50
C ARG A 240 -0.57 -2.04 11.27
N ARG A 241 -1.21 -2.18 10.12
CA ARG A 241 -0.54 -2.10 8.80
C ARG A 241 -0.54 -0.65 8.36
N PHE A 242 0.25 0.17 9.03
CA PHE A 242 0.44 1.56 8.60
C PHE A 242 1.24 1.53 7.29
N ARG A 243 0.59 1.93 6.20
CA ARG A 243 1.25 2.16 4.93
C ARG A 243 1.61 3.63 4.96
N GLY A 244 2.81 3.95 5.45
CA GLY A 244 3.25 5.33 5.57
C GLY A 244 3.03 6.05 4.26
N VAL A 245 2.31 7.17 4.31
CA VAL A 245 2.22 8.03 3.13
C VAL A 245 3.63 8.47 2.81
N LEU A 246 4.11 7.91 1.70
CA LEU A 246 5.32 8.34 1.07
C LEU A 246 5.13 9.84 0.82
N PRO A 247 6.09 10.70 1.20
CA PRO A 247 5.99 12.13 0.93
C PRO A 247 5.54 12.36 -0.52
N GLU A 248 4.75 13.41 -0.81
CA GLU A 248 4.25 13.67 -2.17
C GLU A 248 5.36 13.62 -3.24
N ARG A 249 6.60 13.94 -2.85
CA ARG A 249 7.81 13.91 -3.68
C ARG A 249 8.50 12.55 -3.82
N TYR A 250 7.99 11.49 -3.20
CA TYR A 250 8.61 10.17 -3.26
C TYR A 250 8.57 9.58 -4.67
N GLY A 251 7.46 9.79 -5.39
CA GLY A 251 7.37 9.44 -6.81
C GLY A 251 8.48 10.09 -7.62
N ASP A 252 8.73 11.39 -7.40
CA ASP A 252 9.78 12.15 -8.08
C ASP A 252 11.20 11.65 -7.71
N MET A 253 11.46 11.38 -6.43
CA MET A 253 12.74 10.82 -5.97
C MET A 253 13.01 9.44 -6.57
N TRP A 254 11.97 8.60 -6.61
CA TRP A 254 12.04 7.27 -7.22
C TRP A 254 12.35 7.36 -8.72
N ASP A 255 11.59 8.19 -9.43
CA ASP A 255 11.78 8.41 -10.87
C ASP A 255 13.16 9.01 -11.19
N ALA A 256 13.67 9.92 -10.35
CA ALA A 256 15.02 10.45 -10.48
C ALA A 256 16.09 9.36 -10.29
N ALA A 257 15.95 8.48 -9.29
CA ALA A 257 16.85 7.35 -9.08
C ALA A 257 16.82 6.37 -10.26
N VAL A 258 15.64 6.03 -10.78
CA VAL A 258 15.51 5.18 -11.98
C VAL A 258 16.21 5.80 -13.18
N ARG A 259 16.01 7.10 -13.44
CA ARG A 259 16.71 7.80 -14.54
C ARG A 259 18.23 7.88 -14.31
N ALA A 260 18.69 8.01 -13.07
CA ALA A 260 20.11 7.97 -12.75
C ALA A 260 20.70 6.58 -13.02
N GLN A 261 20.00 5.52 -12.60
CA GLN A 261 20.38 4.13 -12.82
C GLN A 261 20.49 3.78 -14.31
N MET A 262 19.51 4.19 -15.13
CA MET A 262 19.58 4.01 -16.59
C MET A 262 20.86 4.60 -17.19
N ARG A 263 21.24 5.82 -16.77
CA ARG A 263 22.45 6.49 -17.27
C ARG A 263 23.75 5.86 -16.76
N LEU A 264 23.77 5.35 -15.54
CA LEU A 264 24.97 4.75 -14.94
C LEU A 264 25.26 3.35 -15.48
N SER A 265 24.22 2.58 -15.80
CA SER A 265 24.35 1.16 -16.12
C SER A 265 23.90 0.77 -17.52
N ASP A 266 23.51 1.74 -18.36
CA ASP A 266 22.93 1.51 -19.70
C ASP A 266 21.74 0.53 -19.68
N GLN A 267 20.96 0.60 -18.59
CA GLN A 267 19.81 -0.27 -18.37
C GLN A 267 18.55 0.32 -18.99
N SER A 268 17.66 -0.55 -19.46
CA SER A 268 16.29 -0.14 -19.76
C SER A 268 15.62 0.47 -18.52
N ARG A 269 14.59 1.30 -18.72
CA ARG A 269 13.85 1.89 -17.59
C ARG A 269 13.28 0.80 -16.68
N GLU A 270 12.87 -0.34 -17.23
CA GLU A 270 12.37 -1.50 -16.49
C GLU A 270 13.44 -2.11 -15.58
N GLU A 271 14.58 -2.51 -16.16
CA GLU A 271 15.71 -3.08 -15.43
C GLU A 271 16.22 -2.12 -14.35
N ALA A 272 16.36 -0.84 -14.69
CA ALA A 272 16.75 0.21 -13.76
C ALA A 272 15.79 0.32 -12.58
N ASN A 273 14.48 0.19 -12.82
CA ASN A 273 13.50 0.20 -11.75
C ASN A 273 13.53 -1.06 -10.90
N ALA A 274 13.69 -2.23 -11.51
CA ALA A 274 13.87 -3.47 -10.78
C ALA A 274 15.12 -3.42 -9.89
N ALA A 275 16.22 -2.85 -10.39
CA ALA A 275 17.46 -2.63 -9.65
C ALA A 275 17.27 -1.66 -8.47
N VAL A 276 16.67 -0.48 -8.69
CA VAL A 276 16.37 0.49 -7.62
C VAL A 276 15.43 -0.12 -6.57
N THR A 277 14.43 -0.90 -7.00
CA THR A 277 13.52 -1.62 -6.10
C THR A 277 14.27 -2.61 -5.22
N ALA A 278 15.13 -3.45 -5.81
CA ALA A 278 15.91 -4.43 -5.09
C ALA A 278 16.89 -3.76 -4.11
N LEU A 279 17.52 -2.67 -4.53
CA LEU A 279 18.44 -1.86 -3.73
C LEU A 279 17.76 -1.26 -2.50
N VAL A 280 16.63 -0.58 -2.67
CA VAL A 280 15.90 0.04 -1.56
C VAL A 280 15.42 -1.03 -0.57
N ASN A 281 14.84 -2.13 -1.06
CA ASN A 281 14.37 -3.23 -0.21
C ASN A 281 15.49 -3.97 0.54
N GLN A 282 16.71 -3.97 0.01
CA GLN A 282 17.88 -4.50 0.71
C GLN A 282 18.21 -3.65 1.93
N LEU A 283 18.33 -2.34 1.73
CA LEU A 283 18.79 -1.40 2.76
C LEU A 283 17.75 -1.21 3.86
N THR A 284 16.46 -1.13 3.51
CA THR A 284 15.39 -1.08 4.53
C THR A 284 15.36 -2.34 5.38
N GLN A 285 15.60 -3.52 4.79
CA GLN A 285 15.69 -4.74 5.59
C GLN A 285 16.96 -4.86 6.43
N LEU A 286 18.08 -4.29 5.99
CA LEU A 286 19.26 -4.20 6.88
C LEU A 286 18.94 -3.35 8.11
N GLN A 287 18.24 -2.23 7.93
CA GLN A 287 17.81 -1.39 9.05
C GLN A 287 16.89 -2.13 10.03
N GLU A 288 16.00 -2.98 9.53
CA GLU A 288 15.08 -3.76 10.37
C GLU A 288 15.78 -4.93 11.09
N LYS A 289 16.73 -5.60 10.42
CA LYS A 289 17.22 -6.93 10.85
C LYS A 289 18.66 -6.95 11.35
N ALA A 290 19.51 -6.01 10.93
CA ALA A 290 20.94 -6.00 11.24
C ALA A 290 21.26 -4.97 12.33
N VAL A 291 21.58 -5.45 13.54
CA VAL A 291 21.87 -4.59 14.71
C VAL A 291 23.00 -3.58 14.43
N TRP A 292 24.04 -4.00 13.70
CA TRP A 292 25.17 -3.13 13.36
C TRP A 292 24.78 -1.95 12.44
N PHE A 293 23.64 -2.03 11.73
CA PHE A 293 23.17 -0.96 10.83
C PHE A 293 22.70 0.29 11.59
N ALA A 294 22.55 0.20 12.91
CA ALA A 294 22.33 1.36 13.78
C ALA A 294 23.56 2.27 13.89
N ASP A 295 24.76 1.74 13.66
CA ASP A 295 26.00 2.53 13.57
C ASP A 295 26.01 3.34 12.26
N GLU A 296 26.07 4.66 12.38
CA GLU A 296 26.05 5.59 11.25
C GLU A 296 27.14 5.29 10.21
N ARG A 297 28.36 5.03 10.68
CA ARG A 297 29.53 4.85 9.83
C ARG A 297 29.41 3.55 9.05
N LEU A 298 29.03 2.46 9.71
CA LEU A 298 28.81 1.17 9.05
C LEU A 298 27.63 1.25 8.08
N ARG A 299 26.56 1.98 8.45
CA ARG A 299 25.41 2.21 7.58
C ARG A 299 25.79 2.95 6.30
N GLU A 300 26.47 4.09 6.40
CA GLU A 300 26.90 4.88 5.24
C GLU A 300 27.87 4.11 4.34
N ALA A 301 28.75 3.29 4.93
CA ALA A 301 29.63 2.39 4.18
C ALA A 301 28.82 1.30 3.44
N ALA A 302 27.84 0.67 4.09
CA ALA A 302 26.98 -0.34 3.47
C ALA A 302 26.11 0.23 2.35
N VAL A 303 25.56 1.44 2.55
CA VAL A 303 24.84 2.19 1.50
C VAL A 303 25.77 2.42 0.32
N THR A 304 26.95 2.98 0.55
CA THR A 304 27.92 3.28 -0.52
C THR A 304 28.33 2.03 -1.29
N GLU A 305 28.68 0.93 -0.62
CA GLU A 305 29.03 -0.31 -1.31
C GLU A 305 27.86 -0.91 -2.10
N THR A 306 26.64 -0.81 -1.57
CA THR A 306 25.43 -1.27 -2.27
C THR A 306 25.17 -0.44 -3.52
N LEU A 307 25.30 0.88 -3.44
CA LEU A 307 25.16 1.77 -4.59
C LEU A 307 26.21 1.47 -5.67
N LEU A 308 27.47 1.30 -5.28
CA LEU A 308 28.57 0.98 -6.22
C LEU A 308 28.32 -0.33 -6.98
N TYR A 309 27.82 -1.35 -6.28
CA TYR A 309 27.52 -2.64 -6.88
C TYR A 309 26.31 -2.57 -7.83
N TRP A 310 25.19 -2.02 -7.38
CA TRP A 310 23.93 -2.01 -8.14
C TRP A 310 23.93 -1.04 -9.32
N SER A 311 24.66 0.07 -9.23
CA SER A 311 24.85 1.00 -10.36
C SER A 311 25.85 0.50 -11.41
N GLY A 312 26.46 -0.67 -11.21
CA GLY A 312 27.45 -1.23 -12.13
C GLY A 312 28.79 -0.49 -12.16
N LEU A 313 28.98 0.53 -11.29
CA LEU A 313 30.25 1.28 -11.22
C LEU A 313 31.43 0.40 -10.80
N THR A 314 31.20 -0.59 -9.94
CA THR A 314 32.18 -1.63 -9.66
C THR A 314 31.55 -2.87 -9.03
N GLU A 315 31.89 -4.04 -9.56
CA GLU A 315 31.54 -5.32 -8.92
C GLU A 315 32.52 -5.70 -7.78
N ARG A 316 33.66 -5.02 -7.68
CA ARG A 316 34.75 -5.33 -6.74
C ARG A 316 34.55 -4.62 -5.40
N VAL A 317 33.35 -4.73 -4.84
CA VAL A 317 33.04 -4.26 -3.48
C VAL A 317 33.28 -5.37 -2.46
N ARG A 318 33.61 -5.03 -1.20
CA ARG A 318 33.86 -6.02 -0.15
C ARG A 318 32.58 -6.79 0.21
N SER A 319 31.44 -6.14 0.10
CA SER A 319 30.09 -6.68 0.31
C SER A 319 29.60 -7.60 -0.81
N ARG A 320 30.41 -7.89 -1.85
CA ARG A 320 30.01 -8.72 -2.99
C ARG A 320 29.35 -10.05 -2.60
N PRO A 321 29.85 -10.82 -1.60
CA PRO A 321 29.15 -12.02 -1.14
C PRO A 321 27.73 -11.72 -0.68
N ALA A 322 27.53 -10.64 0.06
CA ALA A 322 26.23 -10.21 0.53
C ALA A 322 25.32 -9.76 -0.61
N GLN A 323 25.83 -9.02 -1.60
CA GLN A 323 25.07 -8.61 -2.78
C GLN A 323 24.57 -9.81 -3.60
N ARG A 324 25.41 -10.85 -3.77
CA ARG A 324 25.01 -12.09 -4.47
C ARG A 324 23.94 -12.86 -3.70
N SER A 325 24.10 -12.99 -2.38
CA SER A 325 23.07 -13.61 -1.52
C SER A 325 21.75 -12.85 -1.59
N TRP A 326 21.80 -11.51 -1.63
CA TRP A 326 20.60 -10.68 -1.81
C TRP A 326 19.92 -10.91 -3.15
N HIS A 327 20.65 -10.94 -4.27
CA HIS A 327 20.08 -11.26 -5.59
C HIS A 327 19.33 -12.59 -5.58
N HIS A 328 19.91 -13.61 -4.94
CA HIS A 328 19.26 -14.91 -4.80
C HIS A 328 17.98 -14.82 -3.95
N ALA A 329 18.04 -14.20 -2.77
CA ALA A 329 16.87 -14.01 -1.91
C ALA A 329 15.75 -13.21 -2.60
N TRP A 330 16.13 -12.16 -3.33
CA TRP A 330 15.21 -11.33 -4.10
C TRP A 330 14.52 -12.13 -5.20
N ALA A 331 15.27 -12.90 -6.00
CA ALA A 331 14.72 -13.75 -7.05
C ALA A 331 13.72 -14.79 -6.49
N VAL A 332 14.07 -15.48 -5.39
CA VAL A 332 13.18 -16.46 -4.74
C VAL A 332 11.85 -15.81 -4.31
N ARG A 333 11.90 -14.57 -3.80
CA ARG A 333 10.71 -13.83 -3.40
C ARG A 333 9.86 -13.38 -4.59
N THR A 334 10.47 -12.77 -5.60
CA THR A 334 9.76 -12.20 -6.75
C THR A 334 9.17 -13.27 -7.65
N THR A 335 9.90 -14.35 -7.96
CA THR A 335 9.36 -15.48 -8.75
C THR A 335 8.17 -16.13 -8.05
N GLY A 336 8.23 -16.26 -6.73
CA GLY A 336 7.10 -16.80 -5.99
C GLY A 336 5.90 -15.85 -5.97
N LEU A 337 6.12 -14.53 -5.92
CA LEU A 337 5.04 -13.54 -5.99
C LEU A 337 4.36 -13.60 -7.36
N ALA A 338 5.14 -13.67 -8.45
CA ALA A 338 4.62 -13.84 -9.80
C ALA A 338 3.78 -15.12 -9.94
N ARG A 339 4.20 -16.24 -9.33
CA ARG A 339 3.42 -17.49 -9.35
C ARG A 339 2.12 -17.40 -8.56
N GLN A 340 2.14 -16.74 -7.40
CA GLN A 340 0.93 -16.51 -6.58
C GLN A 340 -0.04 -15.56 -7.28
N LEU A 341 0.49 -14.47 -7.84
CA LEU A 341 -0.18 -13.61 -8.80
C LEU A 341 -0.33 -14.28 -10.16
N GLY A 342 -0.10 -15.58 -10.30
CA GLY A 342 -0.36 -16.41 -11.48
C GLY A 342 -1.65 -17.23 -11.34
N GLY A 343 -2.29 -17.19 -10.17
CA GLY A 343 -3.57 -17.88 -9.92
C GLY A 343 -3.44 -19.40 -9.76
N THR A 344 -2.23 -19.95 -9.81
CA THR A 344 -1.99 -21.35 -9.46
C THR A 344 -2.04 -21.47 -7.95
N GLU A 345 -3.07 -22.13 -7.42
CA GLU A 345 -3.12 -22.46 -5.98
C GLU A 345 -1.92 -23.36 -5.64
N ALA A 346 -0.95 -22.79 -4.93
CA ALA A 346 0.19 -23.55 -4.44
C ALA A 346 -0.28 -24.45 -3.30
N SER A 347 0.13 -25.71 -3.34
CA SER A 347 -0.13 -26.64 -2.24
C SER A 347 0.47 -26.11 -0.92
N PRO A 348 -0.10 -26.48 0.25
CA PRO A 348 0.48 -26.11 1.54
C PRO A 348 1.94 -26.53 1.70
N GLU A 349 2.35 -27.63 1.08
CA GLU A 349 3.75 -28.09 1.11
C GLU A 349 4.67 -27.19 0.28
N GLU A 350 4.25 -26.76 -0.91
CA GLU A 350 4.99 -25.79 -1.71
C GLU A 350 5.14 -24.44 -1.01
N LEU A 351 4.09 -23.97 -0.34
CA LEU A 351 4.15 -22.76 0.47
C LEU A 351 5.15 -22.91 1.62
N ARG A 352 5.17 -24.06 2.33
CA ARG A 352 6.16 -24.33 3.38
C ARG A 352 7.58 -24.42 2.82
N ARG A 353 7.78 -25.10 1.67
CA ARG A 353 9.09 -25.18 1.01
C ARG A 353 9.59 -23.79 0.64
N ARG A 354 8.75 -22.99 -0.02
CA ARG A 354 9.05 -21.60 -0.37
C ARG A 354 9.39 -20.75 0.85
N HIS A 355 8.64 -20.85 1.94
CA HIS A 355 8.97 -20.14 3.17
C HIS A 355 10.35 -20.55 3.74
N ARG A 356 10.72 -21.83 3.66
CA ARG A 356 12.07 -22.28 4.05
C ARG A 356 13.14 -21.71 3.13
N ASP A 357 12.93 -21.74 1.82
CA ASP A 357 13.88 -21.24 0.83
C ASP A 357 14.12 -19.73 1.01
N ILE A 358 13.05 -18.96 1.22
CA ILE A 358 13.12 -17.52 1.51
C ILE A 358 13.93 -17.26 2.79
N ARG A 359 13.62 -17.96 3.89
CA ARG A 359 14.35 -17.78 5.16
C ARG A 359 15.83 -18.18 5.05
N SER A 360 16.13 -19.25 4.32
CA SER A 360 17.50 -19.70 4.10
C SER A 360 18.32 -18.67 3.33
N ALA A 361 17.75 -18.15 2.23
CA ALA A 361 18.39 -17.11 1.43
C ALA A 361 18.57 -15.79 2.21
N GLU A 362 17.58 -15.41 3.03
CA GLU A 362 17.69 -14.25 3.93
C GLU A 362 18.78 -14.42 5.00
N SER A 363 18.90 -15.60 5.61
CA SER A 363 19.95 -15.88 6.60
C SER A 363 21.33 -15.73 5.96
N ALA A 364 21.56 -16.37 4.81
CA ALA A 364 22.84 -16.29 4.10
C ALA A 364 23.20 -14.86 3.69
N TRP A 365 22.20 -14.04 3.37
CA TRP A 365 22.37 -12.62 3.09
C TRP A 365 22.78 -11.81 4.33
N LEU A 366 22.08 -11.99 5.46
CA LEU A 366 22.41 -11.32 6.72
C LEU A 366 23.77 -11.74 7.29
N ASP A 367 24.13 -13.02 7.18
CA ASP A 367 25.41 -13.55 7.64
C ASP A 367 26.58 -12.94 6.84
N ALA A 368 26.43 -12.81 5.52
CA ALA A 368 27.43 -12.20 4.66
C ALA A 368 27.64 -10.70 4.98
N TRP A 369 26.55 -9.97 5.23
CA TRP A 369 26.60 -8.58 5.66
C TRP A 369 27.20 -8.41 7.06
N THR A 370 26.89 -9.31 7.98
CA THR A 370 27.48 -9.32 9.33
C THR A 370 28.98 -9.58 9.27
N THR A 371 29.41 -10.54 8.44
CA THR A 371 30.84 -10.80 8.19
C THR A 371 31.53 -9.57 7.62
N TRP A 372 30.93 -8.91 6.63
CA TRP A 372 31.43 -7.64 6.10
C TRP A 372 31.57 -6.57 7.19
N ALA A 373 30.57 -6.40 8.05
CA ALA A 373 30.59 -5.39 9.11
C ALA A 373 31.70 -5.66 10.14
N THR A 374 31.90 -6.93 10.53
CA THR A 374 32.96 -7.33 11.49
C THR A 374 34.37 -7.21 10.94
N THR A 375 34.53 -7.21 9.61
CA THR A 375 35.84 -7.06 8.94
C THR A 375 36.05 -5.64 8.41
N PHE A 376 35.09 -4.74 8.62
CA PHE A 376 35.18 -3.36 8.20
C PHE A 376 36.16 -2.61 9.13
N PRO A 377 37.25 -2.04 8.58
CA PRO A 377 38.31 -1.47 9.41
C PRO A 377 37.78 -0.33 10.28
N GLU A 378 38.15 -0.36 11.56
CA GLU A 378 38.12 0.83 12.43
C GLU A 378 39.18 1.78 11.85
N THR A 379 38.73 2.86 11.23
CA THR A 379 39.60 3.89 10.65
C THR A 379 39.31 5.20 11.35
#